data_AF-A0A3P5YWX0-F1
#
_entry.id   AF-A0A3P5YWX0-F1
#
_cell.length_a   1.000
_cell.length_b   1.000
_cell.length_c   1.000
_cell.angle_alpha   90.00
_cell.angle_beta   90.00
_cell.angle_gamma   90.00
#
_symmetry.space_group_name_H-M   'P 1'
#
loop_
_entity.id
_entity.type
_entity.pdbx_description
1 polymer ?
#
loop_
_entity_poly.entity_id
_entity_poly.type
_entity_poly.pdbx_seq_one_letter_code
_entity_poly.pdbx_strand_id
1 'polypeptide(L)'
;MDYRRLVSKLMPSWKREAEVKKIEGYKVHGHPFSTNTRRVLAVLLEKGLLYEPITVDLKSGEHKSESFLSLNPFGQVPVFEDENVKLFESRAITQYIDRISS
;
A
#
# COMPACT_ATOMS: atom_id res chain seq x y z
N MET A 1 2.75 7.10 16.13
CA MET A 1 3.70 5.98 16.32
C MET A 1 4.68 6.02 15.16
N ASP A 2 5.98 6.18 15.42
CA ASP A 2 6.98 6.32 14.36
C ASP A 2 7.32 4.96 13.74
N TYR A 3 6.62 4.61 12.67
CA TYR A 3 6.78 3.34 11.96
C TYR A 3 8.18 3.17 11.36
N ARG A 4 8.90 4.27 11.05
CA ARG A 4 10.28 4.21 10.55
C ARG A 4 11.21 3.59 11.58
N ARG A 5 11.00 3.93 12.86
CA ARG A 5 11.76 3.41 14.00
C ARG A 5 11.40 1.97 14.37
N LEU A 6 10.18 1.54 14.05
CA LEU A 6 9.72 0.17 14.30
C LEU A 6 10.24 -0.79 13.22
N VAL A 7 10.10 -0.40 11.95
CA VAL A 7 10.56 -1.19 10.80
C VAL A 7 12.08 -1.37 10.85
N SER A 8 12.85 -0.33 11.20
CA SER A 8 14.30 -0.45 11.36
C SER A 8 14.73 -1.43 12.46
N LYS A 9 13.90 -1.61 13.51
CA LYS A 9 14.16 -2.58 14.59
C LYS A 9 13.79 -4.01 14.24
N LEU A 10 12.77 -4.21 13.40
CA LEU A 10 12.25 -5.53 13.02
C LEU A 10 12.99 -6.16 11.84
N MET A 11 13.78 -5.38 11.09
CA MET A 11 14.55 -5.91 9.96
C MET A 11 15.87 -6.56 10.40
N PRO A 12 16.26 -7.71 9.81
CA PRO A 12 17.56 -8.33 10.02
C PRO A 12 18.71 -7.36 9.71
N SER A 13 19.85 -7.49 10.40
CA SER A 13 21.01 -6.58 10.25
C SER A 13 21.44 -6.34 8.80
N TRP A 14 21.46 -7.40 7.99
CA TRP A 14 21.85 -7.35 6.57
C TRP A 14 20.82 -6.66 5.64
N LYS A 15 19.61 -6.35 6.14
CA LYS A 15 18.60 -5.51 5.47
C LYS A 15 18.59 -4.06 6.00
N ARG A 16 19.35 -3.73 7.06
CA ARG A 16 19.38 -2.38 7.65
C ARG A 16 20.31 -1.41 6.91
N GLU A 17 21.26 -1.94 6.15
CA GLU A 17 22.27 -1.16 5.40
C GLU A 17 22.01 -1.11 3.89
N ALA A 18 21.22 -2.05 3.35
CA ALA A 18 20.69 -1.95 2.00
C ALA A 18 19.55 -0.92 2.00
N GLU A 19 19.89 0.33 1.68
CA GLU A 19 19.02 1.47 1.38
C GLU A 19 17.54 1.24 1.71
N VAL A 20 17.08 1.76 2.85
CA VAL A 20 15.67 2.15 2.96
C VAL A 20 15.49 3.28 1.96
N LYS A 21 15.25 2.94 0.69
CA LYS A 21 15.00 3.91 -0.38
C LYS A 21 13.83 4.76 0.09
N LYS A 22 14.16 6.03 0.37
CA LYS A 22 13.16 7.06 0.59
C LYS A 22 12.42 7.22 -0.74
N ILE A 23 11.21 6.70 -0.82
CA ILE A 23 10.26 7.14 -1.84
C ILE A 23 9.05 7.60 -1.04
N GLU A 24 8.83 8.91 -1.05
CA GLU A 24 7.81 9.56 -0.24
C GLU A 24 6.42 9.12 -0.74
N GLY A 25 5.48 8.87 0.16
CA GLY A 25 4.05 9.01 -0.17
C GLY A 25 3.25 7.78 -0.61
N TYR A 26 3.75 6.54 -0.54
CA TYR A 26 2.88 5.38 -0.84
C TYR A 26 1.72 5.27 0.15
N LYS A 27 0.49 5.25 -0.37
CA LYS A 27 -0.74 5.01 0.43
C LYS A 27 -1.47 3.80 -0.11
N VAL A 28 -1.98 2.96 0.80
CA VAL A 28 -2.82 1.82 0.43
C VAL A 28 -4.16 1.96 1.13
N HIS A 29 -5.19 2.30 0.36
CA HIS A 29 -6.56 2.27 0.84
C HIS A 29 -7.11 0.86 0.72
N GLY A 30 -7.49 0.26 1.84
CA GLY A 30 -8.10 -1.05 1.80
C GLY A 30 -8.50 -1.60 3.16
N HIS A 31 -9.09 -2.79 3.15
CA HIS A 31 -9.48 -3.48 4.37
C HIS A 31 -8.44 -4.56 4.72
N PRO A 32 -7.96 -4.67 5.96
CA PRO A 32 -6.85 -5.58 6.34
C PRO A 32 -7.18 -7.06 6.14
N PHE A 33 -8.46 -7.42 6.05
CA PHE A 33 -8.91 -8.80 5.76
C PHE A 33 -9.22 -9.07 4.28
N SER A 34 -9.14 -8.06 3.40
CA SER A 34 -9.31 -8.28 1.96
C SER A 34 -8.09 -9.00 1.37
N THR A 35 -8.31 -10.12 0.68
CA THR A 35 -7.25 -10.87 -0.01
C THR A 35 -6.51 -10.01 -1.04
N ASN A 36 -7.25 -9.15 -1.76
CA ASN A 36 -6.67 -8.26 -2.77
C ASN A 36 -5.82 -7.17 -2.13
N THR A 37 -6.24 -6.60 -0.99
CA THR A 37 -5.42 -5.65 -0.23
C THR A 37 -4.16 -6.34 0.30
N ARG A 38 -4.30 -7.52 0.93
CA ARG A 38 -3.16 -8.29 1.44
C ARG A 38 -2.12 -8.62 0.38
N ARG A 39 -2.53 -8.89 -0.86
CA ARG A 39 -1.60 -9.11 -1.98
C ARG A 39 -0.68 -7.89 -2.19
N VAL A 40 -1.24 -6.69 -2.23
CA VAL A 40 -0.45 -5.45 -2.40
C VAL A 40 0.47 -5.24 -1.20
N LEU A 41 -0.05 -5.42 0.02
CA LEU A 41 0.73 -5.28 1.25
C LEU A 41 1.90 -6.27 1.31
N ALA A 42 1.69 -7.51 0.88
CA ALA A 42 2.73 -8.53 0.83
C ALA A 42 3.88 -8.12 -0.09
N VAL A 43 3.57 -7.65 -1.31
CA VAL A 43 4.59 -7.20 -2.27
C VAL A 43 5.38 -5.99 -1.74
N LEU A 44 4.70 -5.02 -1.11
CA LEU A 44 5.37 -3.88 -0.46
C LEU A 44 6.32 -4.34 0.66
N LEU A 45 5.86 -5.27 1.51
CA LEU A 45 6.66 -5.83 2.60
C LEU A 45 7.87 -6.64 2.09
N GLU A 46 7.68 -7.48 1.07
CA GLU A 46 8.74 -8.29 0.46
C GLU A 46 9.85 -7.41 -0.11
N LYS A 47 9.46 -6.32 -0.77
CA LYS A 47 10.37 -5.31 -1.35
C LYS A 47 10.91 -4.29 -0.34
N GLY A 48 10.47 -4.34 0.92
CA GLY A 48 10.91 -3.42 1.96
C GLY A 48 10.46 -1.97 1.76
N LEU A 49 9.38 -1.75 1.01
CA LEU A 49 8.84 -0.42 0.73
C LEU A 49 7.93 0.04 1.88
N LEU A 50 8.15 1.28 2.32
CA LEU A 50 7.32 1.91 3.36
C LEU A 50 6.02 2.44 2.74
N TYR A 51 4.90 2.25 3.43
CA TYR A 51 3.59 2.73 2.99
C TYR A 51 2.71 3.14 4.18
N GLU A 52 1.73 3.99 3.93
CA GLU A 52 0.66 4.35 4.86
C GLU A 52 -0.59 3.48 4.59
N PRO A 53 -1.01 2.61 5.53
CA PRO A 53 -2.25 1.88 5.41
C PRO A 53 -3.45 2.75 5.80
N ILE A 54 -4.36 2.98 4.87
CA ILE A 54 -5.63 3.68 5.10
C ILE A 54 -6.73 2.64 5.13
N THR A 55 -7.28 2.41 6.33
CA THR A 55 -8.31 1.39 6.52
C THR A 55 -9.64 1.89 5.98
N VAL A 56 -10.22 1.14 5.05
CA VAL A 56 -11.56 1.40 4.50
C VAL A 56 -12.56 0.46 5.16
N ASP A 57 -13.57 1.00 5.81
CA ASP A 57 -14.65 0.23 6.43
C ASP A 57 -15.64 -0.27 5.36
N LEU A 58 -15.52 -1.56 5.04
CA LEU A 58 -16.40 -2.20 4.07
C LEU A 58 -17.80 -2.45 4.63
N LYS A 59 -17.97 -2.54 5.96
CA LYS A 59 -19.26 -2.82 6.59
C LYS A 59 -20.17 -1.61 6.56
N SER A 60 -19.61 -0.42 6.79
CA SER A 60 -20.35 0.85 6.70
C SER A 60 -20.63 1.28 5.25
N GLY A 61 -19.98 0.65 4.27
CA GLY A 61 -20.10 1.03 2.87
C GLY A 61 -19.16 2.18 2.47
N GLU A 62 -18.11 2.48 3.24
CA GLU A 62 -17.17 3.58 2.97
C GLU A 62 -16.56 3.50 1.55
N HIS A 63 -16.24 2.30 1.09
CA HIS A 63 -15.80 2.01 -0.29
C HIS A 63 -16.80 2.42 -1.40
N LYS A 64 -18.04 2.79 -1.05
CA LYS A 64 -19.08 3.28 -1.96
C LYS A 64 -19.37 4.77 -1.76
N SER A 65 -18.71 5.42 -0.81
CA SER A 65 -18.80 6.87 -0.62
C SER A 65 -18.25 7.61 -1.83
N GLU A 66 -18.76 8.82 -2.08
CA GLU A 66 -18.30 9.66 -3.19
C GLU A 66 -16.80 9.96 -3.11
N SER A 67 -16.27 10.18 -1.90
CA SER A 67 -14.84 10.38 -1.67
C SER A 67 -14.02 9.17 -2.11
N PHE A 68 -14.46 7.95 -1.80
CA PHE A 68 -13.76 6.74 -2.24
C PHE A 68 -13.95 6.44 -3.72
N LEU A 69 -15.14 6.72 -4.28
CA LEU A 69 -15.41 6.53 -5.70
C LEU A 69 -14.56 7.45 -6.58
N SER A 70 -14.17 8.61 -6.08
CA SER A 70 -13.19 9.49 -6.75
C SER A 70 -11.80 8.85 -6.90
N LEU A 71 -11.47 7.87 -6.04
CA LEU A 71 -10.22 7.11 -6.09
C LEU A 71 -10.35 5.84 -6.93
N ASN A 72 -11.49 5.15 -6.83
CA ASN A 72 -11.81 3.98 -7.64
C ASN A 72 -13.29 3.97 -8.01
N PRO A 73 -13.64 4.16 -9.29
CA PRO A 73 -15.04 4.26 -9.74
C PRO A 73 -15.84 2.97 -9.53
N PHE A 74 -15.18 1.82 -9.35
CA PHE A 74 -15.85 0.55 -9.04
C PHE A 74 -16.20 0.40 -7.55
N GLY A 75 -15.68 1.31 -6.71
CA GLY A 75 -15.85 1.27 -5.27
C GLY A 75 -15.36 -0.05 -4.70
N GLN A 76 -14.13 -0.44 -5.02
CA GLN A 76 -13.50 -1.68 -4.57
C GLN A 76 -12.13 -1.39 -3.97
N VAL A 77 -11.67 -2.29 -3.10
CA VAL A 77 -10.33 -2.23 -2.49
C VAL A 77 -9.42 -3.30 -3.09
N PRO A 78 -8.10 -3.07 -3.21
CA PRO A 78 -7.36 -1.88 -2.76
C PRO A 78 -7.29 -0.75 -3.80
N VAL A 79 -6.98 0.45 -3.31
CA VAL A 79 -6.40 1.56 -4.10
C VAL A 79 -5.00 1.83 -3.58
N PHE A 80 -4.08 2.08 -4.51
CA PHE A 80 -2.71 2.46 -4.25
C PHE A 80 -2.45 3.86 -4.80
N GLU A 81 -1.82 4.72 -3.99
CA GLU A 81 -1.35 6.04 -4.41
C GLU A 81 0.17 6.12 -4.31
N ASP A 82 0.79 6.67 -5.35
CA ASP A 82 2.21 6.99 -5.45
C ASP A 82 2.36 8.38 -6.05
N GLU A 83 2.43 9.41 -5.20
CA GLU A 83 2.53 10.84 -5.54
C GLU A 83 1.56 11.32 -6.64
N ASN A 84 1.89 11.06 -7.91
CA ASN A 84 1.15 11.45 -9.11
C ASN A 84 0.31 10.32 -9.74
N VAL A 85 0.39 9.11 -9.19
CA VAL A 85 -0.23 7.90 -9.73
C VAL A 85 -1.24 7.35 -8.74
N LYS A 86 -2.45 7.05 -9.22
CA LYS A 86 -3.49 6.34 -8.47
C LYS A 86 -3.88 5.09 -9.25
N LEU A 87 -3.82 3.95 -8.60
CA LEU A 87 -4.09 2.65 -9.22
C LEU A 87 -5.10 1.87 -8.38
N PHE A 88 -6.04 1.25 -9.06
CA PHE A 88 -6.88 0.18 -8.55
C PHE A 88 -6.54 -1.12 -9.31
N GLU A 89 -7.18 -2.24 -8.97
CA GLU A 89 -6.79 -3.60 -9.39
C GLU A 89 -5.49 -4.12 -8.77
N SER A 90 -5.62 -5.03 -7.80
CA SER A 90 -4.48 -5.56 -7.04
C SER A 90 -3.34 -6.12 -7.91
N ARG A 91 -3.65 -6.74 -9.05
CA ARG A 91 -2.64 -7.30 -9.96
C ARG A 91 -1.87 -6.20 -10.72
N ALA A 92 -2.57 -5.14 -11.13
CA ALA A 92 -1.95 -3.99 -11.79
C ALA A 92 -1.05 -3.24 -10.80
N ILE A 93 -1.55 -3.02 -9.58
CA ILE A 93 -0.77 -2.42 -8.49
C ILE A 93 0.51 -3.21 -8.21
N THR A 94 0.42 -4.54 -8.07
CA THR A 94 1.63 -5.36 -7.83
C THR A 94 2.64 -5.29 -8.97
N GLN A 95 2.17 -5.28 -10.23
CA GLN A 95 3.06 -5.13 -11.38
C GLN A 95 3.70 -3.74 -11.44
N TYR A 96 2.95 -2.70 -11.08
CA TYR A 96 3.48 -1.34 -10.99
C TYR A 96 4.58 -1.25 -9.94
N ILE A 97 4.29 -1.72 -8.72
CA ILE A 97 5.27 -1.77 -7.63
C ILE A 97 6.51 -2.53 -8.09
N ASP A 98 6.34 -3.68 -8.75
CA ASP A 98 7.46 -4.47 -9.25
C ASP A 98 8.33 -3.69 -10.24
N ARG A 99 7.72 -3.00 -11.21
CA ARG A 99 8.44 -2.21 -12.22
C ARG A 99 9.21 -1.02 -11.65
N ILE A 100 8.67 -0.34 -10.63
CA ILE A 100 9.33 0.85 -10.03
C ILE A 100 10.38 0.50 -8.97
N SER A 101 10.43 -0.76 -8.54
CA SER A 101 11.33 -1.24 -7.47
C SER A 101 12.28 -2.34 -7.91
N SER A 102 12.30 -2.66 -9.21
CA SER A 102 13.26 -3.58 -9.83
C SER A 102 14.65 -2.97 -9.93
#